data_AF-A0A965PQL0-F1
#
_entry.id   AF-A0A965PQL0-F1
#
_cell.length_a   1.000
_cell.length_b   1.000
_cell.length_c   1.000
_cell.angle_alpha   90.00
_cell.angle_beta   90.00
_cell.angle_gamma   90.00
#
_symmetry.space_group_name_H-M   'P 1'
#
loop_
_entity.id
_entity.type
_entity.pdbx_description
1 polymer ?
#
loop_
_entity_poly.entity_id
_entity_poly.type
_entity_poly.pdbx_seq_one_letter_code
_entity_poly.pdbx_strand_id
1 'polypeptide(L)'
;NQPKLDPFAAARENQKQETTKQTGPSSPGISFTKPKSELDYLNFLRGPQSEFGEEKFSPRVFAEQATSRFTTPKELSLDEVVQRQEDIDKKLGVDKDFFSKMQGRLDTMREQAKTDKSEAANLRVIEAGLGILGGTSPYAFVNIGKGASEAVKGFGQDLKDFQKAKRELDRAEMDLANAEQVYKRSRSDKALATLENRERDVVAAKNATAQAYSSAFSAGQNIAEGRDQRAASQREKAATLAQGDRQLSVQERQVAATIASTREAAEARKEQNARQFGLDKATAIEKAMVAATKSLDTQIINLSKQLEDPALSIGMPLEERQKKYNKLQELYNEKNNVEQQVQARMSSQLSGGSSGLTLLGSRPVPGK
;
A
#
# COMPACT_ATOMS: atom_id res chain seq x y z
N ASN A 1 32.65 -11.14 54.51
CA ASN A 1 33.11 -10.48 53.27
C ASN A 1 32.47 -11.13 52.06
N GLN A 2 31.29 -10.67 51.65
CA GLN A 2 30.72 -10.98 50.34
C GLN A 2 30.60 -9.67 49.54
N PRO A 3 31.06 -9.62 48.28
CA PRO A 3 30.99 -8.42 47.46
C PRO A 3 29.55 -8.19 46.99
N LYS A 4 29.08 -6.94 47.12
CA LYS A 4 27.80 -6.50 46.56
C LYS A 4 27.94 -6.41 45.05
N LEU A 5 27.31 -7.31 44.31
CA LEU A 5 27.11 -7.17 42.86
C LEU A 5 26.00 -6.15 42.62
N ASP A 6 26.33 -5.09 41.87
CA ASP A 6 25.39 -4.10 41.38
C ASP A 6 24.69 -4.66 40.12
N PRO A 7 23.37 -4.93 40.16
CA PRO A 7 22.63 -5.55 39.06
C PRO A 7 22.48 -4.65 37.82
N PHE A 8 22.95 -3.40 37.86
CA PHE A 8 22.81 -2.44 36.75
C PHE A 8 24.08 -2.16 35.96
N ALA A 9 25.22 -2.77 36.34
CA ALA A 9 26.48 -2.54 35.63
C ALA A 9 26.46 -3.02 34.17
N ALA A 10 25.78 -4.14 33.88
CA ALA A 10 25.71 -4.71 32.53
C ALA A 10 24.84 -3.90 31.55
N ALA A 11 23.90 -3.09 32.04
CA ALA A 11 23.01 -2.31 31.16
C ALA A 11 23.68 -1.04 30.60
N ARG A 12 24.75 -0.54 31.23
CA ARG A 12 25.44 0.67 30.78
C ARG A 12 26.45 0.43 29.65
N GLU A 13 26.88 -0.81 29.44
CA GLU A 13 27.90 -1.11 28.43
C GLU A 13 27.30 -1.25 27.02
N ASN A 14 26.03 -1.62 26.90
CA ASN A 14 25.35 -1.77 25.60
C ASN A 14 24.86 -0.46 24.96
N GLN A 15 24.88 0.67 25.66
CA GLN A 15 24.50 1.98 25.05
C GLN A 15 25.64 2.70 24.33
N LYS A 16 26.89 2.22 24.40
CA LYS A 16 28.05 2.91 23.80
C LYS A 16 28.49 2.38 22.43
N GLN A 17 27.83 1.35 21.87
CA GLN A 17 28.31 0.70 20.63
C GLN A 17 27.47 0.95 19.36
N GLU A 18 26.39 1.76 19.40
CA GLU A 18 25.53 1.98 18.21
C GLU A 18 25.67 3.35 17.52
N THR A 19 26.76 4.09 17.73
CA THR A 19 27.06 5.29 16.93
C THR A 19 28.17 5.03 15.89
N THR A 20 27.99 4.01 15.07
CA THR A 20 28.81 3.79 13.87
C THR A 20 28.13 4.48 12.69
N LYS A 21 28.77 5.54 12.19
CA LYS A 21 28.35 6.36 11.05
C LYS A 21 27.99 5.50 9.82
N GLN A 22 26.71 5.31 9.56
CA GLN A 22 26.21 4.98 8.23
C GLN A 22 26.16 6.27 7.39
N THR A 23 27.17 6.45 6.54
CA THR A 23 27.10 7.39 5.40
C THR A 23 26.21 6.76 4.34
N GLY A 24 24.90 6.98 4.44
CA GLY A 24 23.96 6.67 3.37
C GLY A 24 24.21 7.58 2.15
N PRO A 25 23.85 7.14 0.93
CA PRO A 25 23.95 7.96 -0.26
C PRO A 25 23.13 9.25 -0.06
N SER A 26 23.77 10.39 -0.29
CA SER A 26 23.16 11.71 -0.24
C SER A 26 21.92 11.74 -1.12
N SER A 27 20.73 11.69 -0.50
CA SER A 27 19.49 12.05 -1.19
C SER A 27 19.67 13.44 -1.80
N PRO A 28 19.36 13.64 -3.09
CA PRO A 28 19.38 14.97 -3.68
C PRO A 28 18.50 15.88 -2.84
N GLY A 29 19.11 16.91 -2.26
CA GLY A 29 18.43 17.84 -1.37
C GLY A 29 17.21 18.42 -2.07
N ILE A 30 16.03 18.10 -1.56
CA ILE A 30 14.78 18.73 -1.98
C ILE A 30 14.88 20.18 -1.52
N SER A 31 15.19 21.08 -2.45
CA SER A 31 15.25 22.52 -2.16
C SER A 31 13.85 23.02 -1.84
N PHE A 32 13.59 23.36 -0.58
CA PHE A 32 12.35 24.02 -0.15
C PHE A 32 12.37 25.49 -0.58
N THR A 33 12.17 25.75 -1.87
CA THR A 33 11.80 27.09 -2.34
C THR A 33 10.35 27.35 -1.95
N LYS A 34 10.11 28.35 -1.11
CA LYS A 34 8.74 28.81 -0.81
C LYS A 34 8.02 29.12 -2.14
N PRO A 35 6.85 28.53 -2.40
CA PRO A 35 6.07 28.83 -3.60
C PRO A 35 5.71 30.33 -3.60
N LYS A 36 5.93 30.98 -4.76
CA LYS A 36 5.79 32.44 -4.90
C LYS A 36 4.33 32.87 -5.08
N SER A 37 3.42 31.92 -5.33
CA SER A 37 2.01 32.19 -5.59
C SER A 37 1.12 31.08 -5.02
N GLU A 38 -0.15 31.40 -4.76
CA GLU A 38 -1.17 30.44 -4.30
C GLU A 38 -1.42 29.33 -5.34
N LEU A 39 -1.28 29.66 -6.63
CA LEU A 39 -1.31 28.72 -7.75
C LEU A 39 -0.13 27.72 -7.72
N ASP A 40 1.07 28.17 -7.35
CA ASP A 40 2.22 27.26 -7.17
C ASP A 40 2.02 26.33 -5.97
N TYR A 41 1.36 26.80 -4.91
CA TYR A 41 1.03 25.96 -3.74
C TYR A 41 0.02 24.87 -4.10
N LEU A 42 -1.00 25.21 -4.90
CA LEU A 42 -1.99 24.25 -5.39
C LEU A 42 -1.38 23.24 -6.37
N ASN A 43 -0.46 23.67 -7.25
CA ASN A 43 0.24 22.77 -8.15
C ASN A 43 1.25 21.87 -7.41
N PHE A 44 1.92 22.38 -6.36
CA PHE A 44 2.79 21.59 -5.49
C PHE A 44 2.01 20.53 -4.70
N LEU A 45 0.83 20.89 -4.17
CA LEU A 45 -0.07 19.94 -3.48
C LEU A 45 -0.66 18.90 -4.44
N ARG A 46 -0.79 19.21 -5.72
CA ARG A 46 -1.25 18.26 -6.75
C ARG A 46 -0.21 17.16 -7.04
N GLY A 47 1.04 17.35 -6.59
CA GLY A 47 2.17 16.48 -6.91
C GLY A 47 2.54 16.56 -8.39
N PRO A 48 3.75 16.15 -8.79
CA PRO A 48 4.06 15.99 -10.21
C PRO A 48 3.01 15.06 -10.79
N GLN A 49 2.22 15.54 -11.76
CA GLN A 49 1.39 14.65 -12.56
C GLN A 49 2.36 13.68 -13.22
N SER A 50 2.42 12.47 -12.69
CA SER A 50 3.34 11.47 -13.19
C SER A 50 2.95 11.20 -14.64
N GLU A 51 3.77 11.65 -15.58
CA GLU A 51 3.66 11.33 -17.01
C GLU A 51 3.81 9.83 -17.30
N PHE A 52 3.91 8.99 -16.26
CA PHE A 52 3.61 7.58 -16.33
C PHE A 52 2.13 7.39 -16.63
N GLY A 53 1.79 7.49 -17.92
CA GLY A 53 0.44 7.34 -18.44
C GLY A 53 -0.30 6.18 -17.79
N GLU A 54 -1.49 6.48 -17.28
CA GLU A 54 -2.38 5.56 -16.57
C GLU A 54 -2.67 4.26 -17.34
N GLU A 55 -2.42 4.23 -18.65
CA GLU A 55 -2.63 3.06 -19.50
C GLU A 55 -1.75 1.85 -19.15
N LYS A 56 -0.51 2.05 -18.64
CA LYS A 56 0.43 0.92 -18.45
C LYS A 56 0.13 0.03 -17.24
N PHE A 57 -0.72 0.48 -16.33
CA PHE A 57 -1.11 -0.27 -15.11
C PHE A 57 -2.62 -0.47 -15.01
N SER A 58 -3.32 -0.52 -16.14
CA SER A 58 -4.72 -0.94 -16.10
C SER A 58 -4.80 -2.42 -15.69
N PRO A 59 -5.76 -2.82 -14.84
CA PRO A 59 -6.00 -4.22 -14.48
C PRO A 59 -6.14 -5.14 -15.71
N ARG A 60 -6.57 -4.57 -16.85
CA ARG A 60 -6.68 -5.25 -18.13
C ARG A 60 -5.34 -5.75 -18.67
N VAL A 61 -4.29 -4.92 -18.64
CA VAL A 61 -2.96 -5.30 -19.15
C VAL A 61 -2.34 -6.41 -18.30
N PHE A 62 -2.52 -6.35 -16.97
CA PHE A 62 -2.07 -7.40 -16.06
C PHE A 62 -2.82 -8.73 -16.29
N ALA A 63 -4.14 -8.67 -16.52
CA ALA A 63 -4.93 -9.85 -16.81
C ALA A 63 -4.51 -10.51 -18.14
N GLU A 64 -4.30 -9.72 -19.20
CA GLU A 64 -3.83 -10.24 -20.49
C GLU A 64 -2.42 -10.86 -20.40
N GLN A 65 -1.51 -10.22 -19.67
CA GLN A 65 -0.16 -10.74 -19.53
C GLN A 65 -0.13 -12.04 -18.71
N ALA A 66 -0.99 -12.17 -17.70
CA ALA A 66 -1.14 -13.38 -16.90
C ALA A 66 -1.77 -14.54 -17.70
N THR A 67 -2.77 -14.28 -18.54
CA THR A 67 -3.42 -15.33 -19.35
C THR A 67 -2.56 -15.79 -20.52
N SER A 68 -1.73 -14.92 -21.10
CA SER A 68 -0.87 -15.27 -22.25
C SER A 68 0.16 -16.39 -21.98
N ARG A 69 0.49 -16.67 -20.71
CA ARG A 69 1.43 -17.74 -20.34
C ARG A 69 0.78 -19.11 -20.20
N PHE A 70 -0.54 -19.21 -20.18
CA PHE A 70 -1.23 -20.48 -20.09
C PHE A 70 -1.58 -20.99 -21.49
N THR A 71 -0.68 -21.77 -22.07
CA THR A 71 -1.00 -22.57 -23.26
C THR A 71 -1.97 -23.67 -22.85
N THR A 72 -3.24 -23.54 -23.20
CA THR A 72 -4.19 -24.64 -23.03
C THR A 72 -3.69 -25.86 -23.82
N PRO A 73 -3.65 -27.06 -23.20
CA PRO A 73 -3.30 -28.28 -23.92
C PRO A 73 -4.20 -28.38 -25.15
N LYS A 74 -3.60 -28.57 -26.34
CA LYS A 74 -4.35 -28.77 -27.57
C LYS A 74 -5.23 -30.01 -27.39
N GLU A 75 -6.53 -29.86 -27.61
CA GLU A 75 -7.48 -30.98 -27.61
C GLU A 75 -7.06 -31.93 -28.74
N LEU A 76 -6.52 -33.11 -28.39
CA LEU A 76 -6.18 -34.13 -29.38
C LEU A 76 -7.48 -34.70 -29.93
N SER A 77 -7.60 -34.78 -31.24
CA SER A 77 -8.75 -35.45 -31.86
C SER A 77 -8.67 -36.96 -31.64
N LEU A 78 -9.82 -37.64 -31.72
CA LEU A 78 -9.88 -39.10 -31.63
C LEU A 78 -8.95 -39.76 -32.66
N ASP A 79 -8.86 -39.19 -33.87
CA ASP A 79 -7.99 -39.69 -34.94
C ASP A 79 -6.50 -39.60 -34.58
N GLU A 80 -6.06 -38.51 -33.93
CA GLU A 80 -4.67 -38.35 -33.47
C GLU A 80 -4.32 -39.36 -32.36
N VAL A 81 -5.28 -39.69 -31.48
CA VAL A 81 -5.10 -40.71 -30.44
C VAL A 81 -4.96 -42.10 -31.08
N VAL A 82 -5.80 -42.41 -32.06
CA VAL A 82 -5.73 -43.69 -32.80
C VAL A 82 -4.39 -43.81 -33.53
N GLN A 83 -3.94 -42.76 -34.23
CA GLN A 83 -2.64 -42.77 -34.92
C GLN A 83 -1.47 -42.99 -33.96
N ARG A 84 -1.46 -42.32 -32.79
CA ARG A 84 -0.43 -42.57 -31.77
C ARG A 84 -0.42 -44.01 -31.28
N GLN A 85 -1.59 -44.61 -31.10
CA GLN A 85 -1.70 -46.01 -30.68
C GLN A 85 -1.12 -46.93 -31.75
N GLU A 86 -1.36 -46.65 -33.03
CA GLU A 86 -0.77 -47.39 -34.15
C GLU A 86 0.76 -47.26 -34.21
N ASP A 87 1.30 -46.06 -33.95
CA ASP A 87 2.74 -45.84 -33.90
C ASP A 87 3.41 -46.57 -32.73
N ILE A 88 2.75 -46.61 -31.57
CA ILE A 88 3.22 -47.36 -30.40
C ILE A 88 3.24 -48.85 -30.72
N ASP A 89 2.15 -49.39 -31.27
CA ASP A 89 2.06 -50.81 -31.62
C ASP A 89 3.10 -51.19 -32.67
N LYS A 90 3.34 -50.32 -33.66
CA LYS A 90 4.43 -50.49 -34.65
C LYS A 90 5.82 -50.49 -34.01
N LYS A 91 6.07 -49.59 -33.04
CA LYS A 91 7.35 -49.52 -32.30
C LYS A 91 7.58 -50.72 -31.38
N LEU A 92 6.51 -51.29 -30.83
CA LEU A 92 6.55 -52.50 -30.01
C LEU A 92 6.66 -53.78 -30.85
N GLY A 93 6.67 -53.66 -32.19
CA GLY A 93 6.76 -54.80 -33.09
C GLY A 93 5.47 -55.61 -33.16
N VAL A 94 4.33 -55.03 -32.80
CA VAL A 94 3.02 -55.67 -32.95
C VAL A 94 2.67 -55.67 -34.42
N ASP A 95 2.66 -56.86 -35.03
CA ASP A 95 2.29 -57.03 -36.42
C ASP A 95 0.77 -56.88 -36.59
N LYS A 96 0.33 -55.84 -37.30
CA LYS A 96 -1.10 -55.60 -37.59
C LYS A 96 -1.74 -56.76 -38.36
N ASP A 97 -0.91 -57.48 -39.13
CA ASP A 97 -1.36 -58.58 -39.98
C ASP A 97 -1.25 -59.93 -39.27
N PHE A 98 -0.88 -59.97 -37.98
CA PHE A 98 -0.70 -61.22 -37.23
C PHE A 98 -1.94 -62.12 -37.29
N PHE A 99 -3.13 -61.56 -37.06
CA PHE A 99 -4.38 -62.31 -37.10
C PHE A 99 -4.75 -62.74 -38.53
N SER A 100 -4.53 -61.88 -39.52
CA SER A 100 -4.74 -62.23 -40.94
C SER A 100 -3.80 -63.34 -41.41
N LYS A 101 -2.53 -63.31 -40.99
CA LYS A 101 -1.55 -64.38 -41.25
C LYS A 101 -1.94 -65.68 -40.55
N MET A 102 -2.44 -65.61 -39.33
CA MET A 102 -2.91 -66.79 -38.59
C MET A 102 -4.17 -67.38 -39.25
N GLN A 103 -5.10 -66.54 -39.69
CA GLN A 103 -6.29 -66.97 -40.41
C GLN A 103 -5.93 -67.63 -41.75
N GLY A 104 -5.01 -67.04 -42.52
CA GLY A 104 -4.49 -67.67 -43.74
C GLY A 104 -3.77 -69.00 -43.48
N ARG A 105 -3.09 -69.13 -42.33
CA ARG A 105 -2.49 -70.40 -41.90
C ARG A 105 -3.57 -71.44 -41.54
N LEU A 106 -4.66 -71.04 -40.91
CA LEU A 106 -5.79 -71.94 -40.63
C LEU A 106 -6.50 -72.37 -41.92
N ASP A 107 -6.69 -71.45 -42.87
CA ASP A 107 -7.29 -71.76 -44.18
C ASP A 107 -6.45 -72.76 -44.96
N THR A 108 -5.12 -72.58 -44.98
CA THR A 108 -4.19 -73.53 -45.61
C THR A 108 -4.17 -74.88 -44.91
N MET A 109 -4.20 -74.92 -43.57
CA MET A 109 -4.34 -76.18 -42.81
C MET A 109 -5.67 -76.87 -43.09
N ARG A 110 -6.76 -76.11 -43.25
CA ARG A 110 -8.08 -76.63 -43.60
C ARG A 110 -8.11 -77.22 -45.01
N GLU A 111 -7.40 -76.59 -45.94
CA GLU A 111 -7.27 -77.05 -47.31
C GLU A 111 -6.40 -78.31 -47.41
N GLN A 112 -5.25 -78.33 -46.72
CA GLN A 112 -4.41 -79.52 -46.57
C GLN A 112 -5.18 -80.68 -45.94
N ALA A 113 -5.93 -80.45 -44.86
CA ALA A 113 -6.74 -81.49 -44.23
C ALA A 113 -7.81 -82.08 -45.17
N LYS A 114 -8.34 -81.31 -46.12
CA LYS A 114 -9.26 -81.83 -47.15
C LYS A 114 -8.53 -82.73 -48.15
N THR A 115 -7.34 -82.31 -48.58
CA THR A 115 -6.49 -83.08 -49.50
C THR A 115 -6.05 -84.39 -48.85
N ASP A 116 -5.51 -84.34 -47.63
CA ASP A 116 -5.07 -85.53 -46.87
C ASP A 116 -6.21 -86.54 -46.67
N LYS A 117 -7.43 -86.05 -46.44
CA LYS A 117 -8.62 -86.92 -46.35
C LYS A 117 -8.87 -87.67 -47.66
N SER A 118 -8.74 -86.99 -48.79
CA SER A 118 -8.94 -87.59 -50.11
C SER A 118 -7.84 -88.58 -50.46
N GLU A 119 -6.59 -88.27 -50.11
CA GLU A 119 -5.44 -89.16 -50.33
C GLU A 119 -5.51 -90.41 -49.44
N ALA A 120 -5.86 -90.26 -48.17
CA ALA A 120 -6.07 -91.39 -47.26
C ALA A 120 -7.21 -92.31 -47.74
N ALA A 121 -8.30 -91.75 -48.26
CA ALA A 121 -9.38 -92.53 -48.85
C ALA A 121 -8.90 -93.30 -50.10
N ASN A 122 -8.11 -92.67 -50.97
CA ASN A 122 -7.57 -93.30 -52.17
C ASN A 122 -6.57 -94.42 -51.84
N LEU A 123 -5.67 -94.21 -50.88
CA LEU A 123 -4.70 -95.23 -50.43
C LEU A 123 -5.41 -96.45 -49.85
N ARG A 124 -6.48 -96.25 -49.08
CA ARG A 124 -7.30 -97.34 -48.53
C ARG A 124 -8.03 -98.14 -49.62
N VAL A 125 -8.50 -97.50 -50.68
CA VAL A 125 -9.10 -98.19 -51.85
C VAL A 125 -8.05 -99.01 -52.60
N ILE A 126 -6.84 -98.47 -52.75
CA ILE A 126 -5.71 -99.19 -53.37
C ILE A 126 -5.31 -100.38 -52.50
N GLU A 127 -5.19 -100.22 -51.18
CA GLU A 127 -4.87 -101.29 -50.24
C GLU A 127 -5.93 -102.41 -50.26
N ALA A 128 -7.21 -102.04 -50.28
CA ALA A 128 -8.31 -102.98 -50.45
C ALA A 128 -8.23 -103.71 -51.82
N GLY A 129 -7.92 -102.98 -52.89
CA GLY A 129 -7.74 -103.56 -54.23
C GLY A 129 -6.55 -104.52 -54.33
N LEU A 130 -5.42 -104.17 -53.71
CA LEU A 130 -4.23 -105.02 -53.65
C LEU A 130 -4.44 -106.25 -52.75
N GLY A 131 -5.17 -106.11 -51.65
CA GLY A 131 -5.56 -107.23 -50.79
C GLY A 131 -6.45 -108.25 -51.51
N ILE A 132 -7.29 -107.79 -52.44
CA ILE A 132 -8.12 -108.64 -53.31
C ILE A 132 -7.27 -109.32 -54.39
N LEU A 133 -6.31 -108.61 -54.99
CA LEU A 133 -5.47 -109.13 -56.09
C LEU A 133 -4.32 -110.04 -55.63
N GLY A 134 -3.83 -109.87 -54.40
CA GLY A 134 -2.73 -110.66 -53.84
C GLY A 134 -3.12 -112.07 -53.34
N GLY A 135 -4.40 -112.43 -53.36
CA GLY A 135 -4.89 -113.71 -52.85
C GLY A 135 -4.86 -114.85 -53.88
N THR A 136 -3.76 -115.58 -54.00
CA THR A 136 -3.61 -116.76 -54.90
C THR A 136 -4.17 -118.06 -54.31
N SER A 137 -5.45 -118.11 -53.90
CA SER A 137 -6.03 -119.31 -53.27
C SER A 137 -7.51 -119.56 -53.61
N PRO A 138 -7.94 -120.84 -53.78
CA PRO A 138 -9.31 -121.24 -54.10
C PRO A 138 -10.38 -120.87 -53.03
N TYR A 139 -9.98 -120.24 -51.91
CA TYR A 139 -10.87 -119.57 -50.95
C TYR A 139 -10.98 -118.06 -51.17
N ALA A 140 -10.77 -117.59 -52.40
CA ALA A 140 -10.73 -116.17 -52.76
C ALA A 140 -11.90 -115.34 -52.19
N PHE A 141 -13.13 -115.85 -52.22
CA PHE A 141 -14.29 -115.14 -51.66
C PHE A 141 -14.22 -114.91 -50.14
N VAL A 142 -13.66 -115.86 -49.38
CA VAL A 142 -13.49 -115.72 -47.92
C VAL A 142 -12.37 -114.72 -47.60
N ASN A 143 -11.32 -114.68 -48.41
CA ASN A 143 -10.21 -113.74 -48.27
C ASN A 143 -10.60 -112.30 -48.68
N ILE A 144 -11.40 -112.15 -49.73
CA ILE A 144 -11.99 -110.87 -50.14
C ILE A 144 -12.90 -110.32 -49.03
N GLY A 145 -13.74 -111.18 -48.44
CA GLY A 145 -14.61 -110.78 -47.32
C GLY A 145 -13.85 -110.34 -46.08
N LYS A 146 -12.76 -111.05 -45.71
CA LYS A 146 -11.92 -110.67 -44.57
C LYS A 146 -11.14 -109.38 -44.82
N GLY A 147 -10.49 -109.24 -45.98
CA GLY A 147 -9.73 -108.02 -46.33
C GLY A 147 -10.60 -106.77 -46.43
N ALA A 148 -11.79 -106.88 -47.03
CA ALA A 148 -12.75 -105.78 -47.07
C ALA A 148 -13.25 -105.38 -45.66
N SER A 149 -13.45 -106.36 -44.77
CA SER A 149 -13.91 -106.09 -43.40
C SER A 149 -12.87 -105.37 -42.54
N GLU A 150 -11.57 -105.65 -42.74
CA GLU A 150 -10.48 -104.97 -42.05
C GLU A 150 -10.26 -103.55 -42.60
N ALA A 151 -10.33 -103.37 -43.92
CA ALA A 151 -10.26 -102.05 -44.56
C ALA A 151 -11.40 -101.11 -44.10
N VAL A 152 -12.63 -101.62 -43.97
CA VAL A 152 -13.78 -100.84 -43.47
C VAL A 152 -13.61 -100.47 -41.98
N LYS A 153 -13.04 -101.37 -41.16
CA LYS A 153 -12.73 -101.06 -39.75
C LYS A 153 -11.64 -100.00 -39.63
N GLY A 154 -10.58 -100.08 -40.44
CA GLY A 154 -9.57 -99.03 -40.53
C GLY A 154 -10.18 -97.69 -40.95
N PHE A 155 -11.08 -97.68 -41.95
CA PHE A 155 -11.74 -96.46 -42.42
C PHE A 155 -12.61 -95.82 -41.34
N GLY A 156 -13.28 -96.64 -40.52
CA GLY A 156 -14.01 -96.17 -39.36
C GLY A 156 -13.13 -95.49 -38.29
N GLN A 157 -11.89 -95.96 -38.11
CA GLN A 157 -10.94 -95.35 -37.18
C GLN A 157 -10.41 -94.02 -37.73
N ASP A 158 -9.99 -93.98 -39.00
CA ASP A 158 -9.51 -92.76 -39.65
C ASP A 158 -10.60 -91.68 -39.71
N LEU A 159 -11.86 -92.07 -39.90
CA LEU A 159 -12.97 -91.12 -39.90
C LEU A 159 -13.17 -90.49 -38.50
N LYS A 160 -12.97 -91.27 -37.43
CA LYS A 160 -13.02 -90.74 -36.06
C LYS A 160 -11.84 -89.80 -35.79
N ASP A 161 -10.65 -90.16 -36.24
CA ASP A 161 -9.46 -89.32 -36.07
C ASP A 161 -9.58 -88.02 -36.89
N PHE A 162 -10.13 -88.08 -38.11
CA PHE A 162 -10.46 -86.91 -38.92
C PHE A 162 -11.53 -86.03 -38.25
N GLN A 163 -12.59 -86.62 -37.68
CA GLN A 163 -13.60 -85.86 -36.94
C GLN A 163 -13.01 -85.19 -35.70
N LYS A 164 -12.07 -85.85 -35.01
CA LYS A 164 -11.36 -85.27 -33.87
C LYS A 164 -10.48 -84.09 -34.29
N ALA A 165 -9.67 -84.26 -35.33
CA ALA A 165 -8.84 -83.19 -35.90
C ALA A 165 -9.68 -82.00 -36.37
N LYS A 166 -10.83 -82.25 -37.00
CA LYS A 166 -11.77 -81.19 -37.39
C LYS A 166 -12.32 -80.41 -36.19
N ARG A 167 -12.72 -81.09 -35.11
CA ARG A 167 -13.20 -80.42 -33.89
C ARG A 167 -12.12 -79.59 -33.20
N GLU A 168 -10.87 -80.04 -33.25
CA GLU A 168 -9.72 -79.28 -32.74
C GLU A 168 -9.44 -78.04 -33.59
N LEU A 169 -9.56 -78.14 -34.92
CA LEU A 169 -9.47 -77.00 -35.84
C LEU A 169 -10.60 -75.98 -35.60
N ASP A 170 -11.86 -76.45 -35.52
CA ASP A 170 -13.01 -75.59 -35.25
C ASP A 170 -12.87 -74.85 -33.90
N ARG A 171 -12.30 -75.51 -32.87
CA ARG A 171 -11.99 -74.84 -31.58
C ARG A 171 -10.90 -73.78 -31.72
N ALA A 172 -9.83 -74.08 -32.45
CA ALA A 172 -8.76 -73.11 -32.69
C ALA A 172 -9.26 -71.87 -33.46
N GLU A 173 -10.17 -72.06 -34.43
CA GLU A 173 -10.84 -70.95 -35.13
C GLU A 173 -11.66 -70.07 -34.17
N MET A 174 -12.45 -70.68 -33.27
CA MET A 174 -13.24 -69.94 -32.28
C MET A 174 -12.35 -69.19 -31.27
N ASP A 175 -11.28 -69.83 -30.80
CA ASP A 175 -10.33 -69.21 -29.86
C ASP A 175 -9.61 -68.01 -30.51
N LEU A 176 -9.24 -68.14 -31.79
CA LEU A 176 -8.66 -67.03 -32.57
C LEU A 176 -9.63 -65.85 -32.70
N ALA A 177 -10.89 -66.13 -33.07
CA ALA A 177 -11.91 -65.10 -33.22
C ALA A 177 -12.20 -64.37 -31.89
N ASN A 178 -12.25 -65.12 -30.78
CA ASN A 178 -12.39 -64.55 -29.43
C ASN A 178 -11.18 -63.68 -29.06
N ALA A 179 -9.96 -64.16 -29.32
CA ALA A 179 -8.73 -63.41 -29.05
C ALA A 179 -8.66 -62.10 -29.84
N GLU A 180 -9.06 -62.12 -31.12
CA GLU A 180 -9.12 -60.92 -31.96
C GLU A 180 -10.14 -59.91 -31.42
N GLN A 181 -11.31 -60.36 -30.99
CA GLN A 181 -12.35 -59.49 -30.44
C GLN A 181 -11.93 -58.85 -29.10
N VAL A 182 -11.28 -59.63 -28.22
CA VAL A 182 -10.72 -59.13 -26.95
C VAL A 182 -9.62 -58.10 -27.22
N TYR A 183 -8.73 -58.37 -28.19
CA TYR A 183 -7.69 -57.43 -28.60
C TYR A 183 -8.29 -56.10 -29.06
N LYS A 184 -9.29 -56.12 -29.96
CA LYS A 184 -9.97 -54.91 -30.46
C LYS A 184 -10.64 -54.11 -29.34
N ARG A 185 -11.33 -54.77 -28.40
CA ARG A 185 -11.97 -54.11 -27.24
C ARG A 185 -10.96 -53.47 -26.29
N SER A 186 -9.88 -54.18 -25.98
CA SER A 186 -8.84 -53.65 -25.08
C SER A 186 -8.17 -52.39 -25.64
N ARG A 187 -8.08 -52.27 -26.98
CA ARG A 187 -7.50 -51.12 -27.67
C ARG A 187 -8.46 -49.92 -27.67
N SER A 188 -9.77 -50.16 -27.84
CA SER A 188 -10.78 -49.10 -27.70
C SER A 188 -10.85 -48.57 -26.28
N ASP A 189 -10.80 -49.44 -25.27
CA ASP A 189 -10.89 -49.03 -23.86
C ASP A 189 -9.68 -48.17 -23.44
N LYS A 190 -8.47 -48.53 -23.90
CA LYS A 190 -7.26 -47.72 -23.65
C LYS A 190 -7.29 -46.37 -24.36
N ALA A 191 -7.79 -46.33 -25.61
CA ALA A 191 -7.94 -45.08 -26.36
C ALA A 191 -8.96 -44.14 -25.69
N LEU A 192 -10.11 -44.68 -25.26
CA LEU A 192 -11.12 -43.94 -24.51
C LEU A 192 -10.59 -43.43 -23.17
N ALA A 193 -9.92 -44.28 -22.38
CA ALA A 193 -9.32 -43.86 -21.11
C ALA A 193 -8.26 -42.75 -21.29
N THR A 194 -7.48 -42.80 -22.38
CA THR A 194 -6.52 -41.74 -22.71
C THR A 194 -7.24 -40.43 -23.06
N LEU A 195 -8.33 -40.51 -23.81
CA LEU A 195 -9.14 -39.35 -24.18
C LEU A 195 -9.81 -38.73 -22.95
N GLU A 196 -10.43 -39.54 -22.08
CA GLU A 196 -11.04 -39.08 -20.82
C GLU A 196 -10.02 -38.41 -19.90
N ASN A 197 -8.82 -38.98 -19.77
CA ASN A 197 -7.76 -38.37 -18.96
C ASN A 197 -7.32 -37.02 -19.55
N ARG A 198 -7.21 -36.92 -20.88
CA ARG A 198 -6.89 -35.65 -21.55
C ARG A 198 -8.00 -34.62 -21.40
N GLU A 199 -9.26 -35.03 -21.48
CA GLU A 199 -10.39 -34.16 -21.24
C GLU A 199 -10.38 -33.63 -19.80
N ARG A 200 -10.10 -34.51 -18.82
CA ARG A 200 -9.89 -34.09 -17.42
C ARG A 200 -8.74 -33.09 -17.29
N ASP A 201 -7.61 -33.32 -17.95
CA ASP A 201 -6.47 -32.40 -17.93
C ASP A 201 -6.84 -31.03 -18.53
N VAL A 202 -7.61 -31.02 -19.63
CA VAL A 202 -8.09 -29.78 -20.26
C VAL A 202 -9.06 -29.04 -19.35
N VAL A 203 -10.01 -29.74 -18.71
CA VAL A 203 -10.94 -29.15 -17.75
C VAL A 203 -10.18 -28.61 -16.53
N ALA A 204 -9.21 -29.36 -16.00
CA ALA A 204 -8.36 -28.92 -14.90
C ALA A 204 -7.56 -27.66 -15.28
N ALA A 205 -6.99 -27.62 -16.49
CA ALA A 205 -6.29 -26.44 -17.00
C ALA A 205 -7.22 -25.23 -17.15
N LYS A 206 -8.44 -25.41 -17.70
CA LYS A 206 -9.47 -24.35 -17.81
C LYS A 206 -9.88 -23.82 -16.42
N ASN A 207 -10.02 -24.71 -15.43
CA ASN A 207 -10.33 -24.30 -14.05
C ASN A 207 -9.15 -23.54 -13.42
N ALA A 208 -7.90 -23.98 -13.64
CA ALA A 208 -6.72 -23.30 -13.14
C ALA A 208 -6.56 -21.89 -13.75
N THR A 209 -6.83 -21.72 -15.05
CA THR A 209 -6.80 -20.40 -15.69
C THR A 209 -7.92 -19.48 -15.19
N ALA A 210 -9.13 -20.02 -14.98
CA ALA A 210 -10.24 -19.27 -14.39
C ALA A 210 -9.91 -18.79 -12.96
N GLN A 211 -9.30 -19.65 -12.14
CA GLN A 211 -8.83 -19.29 -10.80
C GLN A 211 -7.73 -18.23 -10.85
N ALA A 212 -6.76 -18.37 -11.76
CA ALA A 212 -5.70 -17.37 -11.96
C ALA A 212 -6.30 -16.01 -12.35
N TYR A 213 -7.27 -15.98 -13.27
CA TYR A 213 -7.96 -14.76 -13.67
C TYR A 213 -8.72 -14.11 -12.51
N SER A 214 -9.49 -14.89 -11.75
CA SER A 214 -10.20 -14.41 -10.56
C SER A 214 -9.24 -13.82 -9.53
N SER A 215 -8.12 -14.50 -9.25
CA SER A 215 -7.12 -14.03 -8.30
C SER A 215 -6.43 -12.72 -8.75
N ALA A 216 -6.11 -12.60 -10.05
CA ALA A 216 -5.52 -11.41 -10.63
C ALA A 216 -6.49 -10.22 -10.59
N PHE A 217 -7.78 -10.47 -10.86
CA PHE A 217 -8.83 -9.47 -10.76
C PHE A 217 -8.98 -8.95 -9.32
N SER A 218 -9.08 -9.85 -8.33
CA SER A 218 -9.14 -9.47 -6.92
C SER A 218 -7.89 -8.72 -6.44
N ALA A 219 -6.70 -9.13 -6.90
CA ALA A 219 -5.46 -8.39 -6.62
C ALA A 219 -5.49 -6.98 -7.22
N GLY A 220 -6.01 -6.82 -8.45
CA GLY A 220 -6.21 -5.53 -9.08
C GLY A 220 -7.14 -4.61 -8.29
N GLN A 221 -8.27 -5.14 -7.78
CA GLN A 221 -9.20 -4.40 -6.93
C GLN A 221 -8.53 -3.94 -5.62
N ASN A 222 -7.82 -4.83 -4.92
CA ASN A 222 -7.11 -4.48 -3.68
C ASN A 222 -6.05 -3.39 -3.88
N ILE A 223 -5.37 -3.38 -5.05
CA ILE A 223 -4.40 -2.33 -5.38
C ILE A 223 -5.11 -0.99 -5.63
N ALA A 224 -6.24 -0.99 -6.33
CA ALA A 224 -7.04 0.21 -6.58
C ALA A 224 -7.58 0.80 -5.26
N GLU A 225 -8.22 -0.03 -4.43
CA GLU A 225 -8.71 0.39 -3.11
C GLU A 225 -7.58 0.89 -2.20
N GLY A 226 -6.42 0.23 -2.23
CA GLY A 226 -5.25 0.65 -1.48
C GLY A 226 -4.69 2.01 -1.94
N ARG A 227 -4.82 2.36 -3.23
CA ARG A 227 -4.45 3.70 -3.74
C ARG A 227 -5.42 4.76 -3.23
N ASP A 228 -6.72 4.49 -3.28
CA ASP A 228 -7.75 5.42 -2.81
C ASP A 228 -7.64 5.67 -1.29
N GLN A 229 -7.39 4.63 -0.50
CA GLN A 229 -7.14 4.76 0.93
C GLN A 229 -5.89 5.58 1.24
N ARG A 230 -4.78 5.39 0.49
CA ARG A 230 -3.57 6.21 0.66
C ARG A 230 -3.82 7.66 0.27
N ALA A 231 -4.53 7.90 -0.82
CA ALA A 231 -4.89 9.26 -1.25
C ALA A 231 -5.80 9.95 -0.22
N ALA A 232 -6.80 9.23 0.34
CA ALA A 232 -7.64 9.72 1.41
C ALA A 232 -6.83 10.04 2.67
N SER A 233 -5.95 9.15 3.11
CA SER A 233 -5.07 9.38 4.28
C SER A 233 -4.13 10.57 4.07
N GLN A 234 -3.60 10.76 2.85
CA GLN A 234 -2.79 11.93 2.52
C GLN A 234 -3.59 13.23 2.58
N ARG A 235 -4.83 13.23 2.07
CA ARG A 235 -5.74 14.39 2.16
C ARG A 235 -6.08 14.73 3.60
N GLU A 236 -6.32 13.71 4.44
CA GLU A 236 -6.58 13.89 5.86
C GLU A 236 -5.38 14.53 6.56
N LYS A 237 -4.17 13.99 6.36
CA LYS A 237 -2.93 14.58 6.91
C LYS A 237 -2.72 16.03 6.45
N ALA A 238 -2.96 16.33 5.18
CA ALA A 238 -2.86 17.68 4.65
C ALA A 238 -3.89 18.63 5.30
N ALA A 239 -5.12 18.15 5.52
CA ALA A 239 -6.15 18.92 6.22
C ALA A 239 -5.79 19.18 7.69
N THR A 240 -5.23 18.18 8.40
CA THR A 240 -4.75 18.35 9.78
C THR A 240 -3.61 19.37 9.88
N LEU A 241 -2.64 19.32 8.96
CA LEU A 241 -1.56 20.30 8.89
C LEU A 241 -2.10 21.72 8.65
N ALA A 242 -3.01 21.87 7.68
CA ALA A 242 -3.64 23.15 7.40
C ALA A 242 -4.45 23.70 8.59
N GLN A 243 -5.08 22.83 9.39
CA GLN A 243 -5.74 23.22 10.63
C GLN A 243 -4.73 23.68 11.69
N GLY A 244 -3.61 22.98 11.83
CA GLY A 244 -2.50 23.38 12.72
C GLY A 244 -1.95 24.75 12.38
N ASP A 245 -1.67 25.02 11.10
CA ASP A 245 -1.17 26.32 10.63
C ASP A 245 -2.17 27.45 10.91
N ARG A 246 -3.47 27.19 10.74
CA ARG A 246 -4.52 28.17 11.09
C ARG A 246 -4.52 28.47 12.60
N GLN A 247 -4.41 27.45 13.45
CA GLN A 247 -4.35 27.64 14.91
C GLN A 247 -3.11 28.44 15.32
N LEU A 248 -1.94 28.13 14.74
CA LEU A 248 -0.72 28.86 14.98
C LEU A 248 -0.88 30.34 14.58
N SER A 249 -1.46 30.62 13.41
CA SER A 249 -1.72 32.00 12.96
C SER A 249 -2.67 32.79 13.88
N VAL A 250 -3.59 32.09 14.56
CA VAL A 250 -4.51 32.73 15.53
C VAL A 250 -3.77 33.00 16.83
N GLN A 251 -2.94 32.08 17.30
CA GLN A 251 -2.08 32.28 18.48
C GLN A 251 -1.11 33.45 18.27
N GLU A 252 -0.44 33.52 17.11
CA GLU A 252 0.45 34.62 16.76
C GLU A 252 -0.29 35.97 16.79
N ARG A 253 -1.50 36.03 16.25
CA ARG A 253 -2.36 37.24 16.30
C ARG A 253 -2.75 37.61 17.73
N GLN A 254 -3.09 36.64 18.58
CA GLN A 254 -3.41 36.88 19.98
C GLN A 254 -2.21 37.41 20.77
N VAL A 255 -1.02 36.83 20.55
CA VAL A 255 0.23 37.30 21.17
C VAL A 255 0.55 38.71 20.70
N ALA A 256 0.46 38.98 19.39
CA ALA A 256 0.70 40.31 18.84
C ALA A 256 -0.28 41.36 19.41
N ALA A 257 -1.57 41.02 19.53
CA ALA A 257 -2.58 41.89 20.15
C ALA A 257 -2.28 42.15 21.64
N THR A 258 -1.82 41.14 22.37
CA THR A 258 -1.43 41.28 23.78
C THR A 258 -0.24 42.21 23.94
N ILE A 259 0.79 42.04 23.09
CA ILE A 259 1.97 42.93 23.08
C ILE A 259 1.54 44.37 22.77
N ALA A 260 0.70 44.57 21.75
CA ALA A 260 0.19 45.90 21.40
C ALA A 260 -0.58 46.54 22.57
N SER A 261 -1.49 45.81 23.20
CA SER A 261 -2.26 46.27 24.36
C SER A 261 -1.37 46.62 25.56
N THR A 262 -0.36 45.81 25.86
CA THR A 262 0.57 46.09 26.96
C THR A 262 1.43 47.34 26.69
N ARG A 263 1.81 47.57 25.43
CA ARG A 263 2.54 48.76 25.01
C ARG A 263 1.68 50.02 25.14
N GLU A 264 0.44 49.97 24.66
CA GLU A 264 -0.51 51.07 24.80
C GLU A 264 -0.78 51.40 26.27
N ALA A 265 -0.98 50.38 27.12
CA ALA A 265 -1.14 50.57 28.56
C ALA A 265 0.11 51.17 29.22
N ALA A 266 1.31 50.79 28.78
CA ALA A 266 2.56 51.36 29.28
C ALA A 266 2.74 52.83 28.86
N GLU A 267 2.37 53.18 27.63
CA GLU A 267 2.39 54.55 27.12
C GLU A 267 1.36 55.42 27.85
N ALA A 268 0.13 54.93 28.06
CA ALA A 268 -0.90 55.60 28.86
C ALA A 268 -0.45 55.84 30.31
N ARG A 269 0.22 54.86 30.94
CA ARG A 269 0.80 55.04 32.29
C ARG A 269 1.89 56.10 32.32
N LYS A 270 2.76 56.16 31.31
CA LYS A 270 3.78 57.22 31.20
C LYS A 270 3.13 58.60 31.09
N GLU A 271 2.08 58.72 30.29
CA GLU A 271 1.34 59.98 30.15
C GLU A 271 0.63 60.38 31.46
N GLN A 272 -0.03 59.43 32.13
CA GLN A 272 -0.67 59.67 33.42
C GLN A 272 0.35 60.12 34.47
N ASN A 273 1.51 59.47 34.54
CA ASN A 273 2.60 59.87 35.44
C ASN A 273 3.13 61.27 35.10
N ALA A 274 3.27 61.61 33.82
CA ALA A 274 3.70 62.94 33.40
C ALA A 274 2.67 64.02 33.80
N ARG A 275 1.37 63.74 33.66
CA ARG A 275 0.29 64.63 34.10
C ARG A 275 0.29 64.80 35.62
N GLN A 276 0.43 63.71 36.37
CA GLN A 276 0.48 63.75 37.84
C GLN A 276 1.69 64.55 38.34
N PHE A 277 2.86 64.33 37.75
CA PHE A 277 4.06 65.11 38.06
C PHE A 277 3.90 66.60 37.71
N GLY A 278 3.19 66.92 36.62
CA GLY A 278 2.83 68.29 36.26
C GLY A 278 1.90 68.96 37.29
N LEU A 279 0.90 68.22 37.78
CA LEU A 279 -0.01 68.70 38.83
C LEU A 279 0.72 68.93 40.14
N ASP A 280 1.54 67.98 40.59
CA ASP A 280 2.32 68.09 41.83
C ASP A 280 3.24 69.34 41.80
N LYS A 281 3.83 69.63 40.62
CA LYS A 281 4.61 70.85 40.39
C LYS A 281 3.78 72.12 40.49
N ALA A 282 2.61 72.15 39.87
CA ALA A 282 1.71 73.30 39.93
C ALA A 282 1.27 73.58 41.38
N THR A 283 0.89 72.53 42.12
CA THR A 283 0.54 72.64 43.54
C THR A 283 1.72 73.10 44.40
N ALA A 284 2.94 72.69 44.09
CA ALA A 284 4.14 73.17 44.79
C ALA A 284 4.40 74.66 44.55
N ILE A 285 4.20 75.16 43.31
CA ILE A 285 4.29 76.59 42.99
C ILE A 285 3.26 77.38 43.79
N GLU A 286 2.00 76.93 43.79
CA GLU A 286 0.92 77.61 44.50
C GLU A 286 1.22 77.71 46.01
N LYS A 287 1.66 76.61 46.64
CA LYS A 287 2.05 76.61 48.05
C LYS A 287 3.23 77.56 48.32
N ALA A 288 4.22 77.61 47.44
CA ALA A 288 5.36 78.51 47.57
C ALA A 288 4.96 79.98 47.44
N MET A 289 4.06 80.30 46.50
CA MET A 289 3.50 81.65 46.33
C MET A 289 2.74 82.08 47.58
N VAL A 290 1.80 81.26 48.06
CA VAL A 290 1.01 81.55 49.26
C VAL A 290 1.92 81.73 50.48
N ALA A 291 2.97 80.91 50.64
CA ALA A 291 3.92 81.05 51.74
C ALA A 291 4.73 82.36 51.65
N ALA A 292 5.14 82.77 50.45
CA ALA A 292 5.94 83.97 50.23
C ALA A 292 5.13 85.27 50.41
N THR A 293 3.84 85.27 50.03
CA THR A 293 3.00 86.48 50.12
C THR A 293 2.31 86.63 51.47
N LYS A 294 2.26 85.58 52.30
CA LYS A 294 1.48 85.54 53.56
C LYS A 294 1.69 86.77 54.47
N SER A 295 2.93 87.22 54.64
CA SER A 295 3.23 88.39 55.48
C SER A 295 2.70 89.69 54.86
N LEU A 296 2.84 89.85 53.54
CA LEU A 296 2.33 91.01 52.79
C LEU A 296 0.80 91.01 52.78
N ASP A 297 0.17 89.86 52.55
CA ASP A 297 -1.29 89.69 52.61
C ASP A 297 -1.83 90.10 53.97
N THR A 298 -1.16 89.70 55.06
CA THR A 298 -1.54 90.09 56.42
C THR A 298 -1.44 91.60 56.62
N GLN A 299 -0.38 92.24 56.12
CA GLN A 299 -0.21 93.70 56.20
C GLN A 299 -1.26 94.45 55.36
N ILE A 300 -1.52 94.00 54.14
CA ILE A 300 -2.55 94.54 53.24
C ILE A 300 -3.92 94.45 53.93
N ILE A 301 -4.30 93.27 54.44
CA ILE A 301 -5.58 93.06 55.14
C ILE A 301 -5.71 94.00 56.35
N ASN A 302 -4.65 94.13 57.16
CA ASN A 302 -4.69 94.99 58.35
C ASN A 302 -4.80 96.48 57.96
N LEU A 303 -4.07 96.94 56.95
CA LEU A 303 -4.13 98.32 56.47
C LEU A 303 -5.45 98.65 55.79
N SER A 304 -5.99 97.75 54.96
CA SER A 304 -7.31 97.91 54.35
C SER A 304 -8.40 98.02 55.42
N LYS A 305 -8.37 97.16 56.45
CA LYS A 305 -9.28 97.26 57.60
C LYS A 305 -9.19 98.60 58.31
N GLN A 306 -7.99 99.14 58.52
CA GLN A 306 -7.81 100.46 59.13
C GLN A 306 -8.33 101.61 58.27
N LEU A 307 -8.30 101.47 56.94
CA LEU A 307 -8.81 102.45 55.99
C LEU A 307 -10.33 102.38 55.81
N GLU A 308 -10.90 101.18 55.90
CA GLU A 308 -12.33 100.92 55.77
C GLU A 308 -13.11 101.20 57.06
N ASP A 309 -12.46 101.13 58.24
CA ASP A 309 -13.11 101.40 59.51
C ASP A 309 -13.59 102.87 59.60
N PRO A 310 -14.91 103.12 59.58
CA PRO A 310 -15.45 104.47 59.58
C PRO A 310 -15.10 105.24 60.85
N ALA A 311 -14.89 104.56 61.98
CA ALA A 311 -14.53 105.20 63.24
C ALA A 311 -13.11 105.78 63.21
N LEU A 312 -12.16 105.06 62.60
CA LEU A 312 -10.78 105.54 62.38
C LEU A 312 -10.71 106.56 61.25
N SER A 313 -11.58 106.45 60.25
CA SER A 313 -11.64 107.35 59.10
C SER A 313 -11.95 108.79 59.52
N ILE A 314 -12.95 109.03 60.38
CA ILE A 314 -13.42 110.39 60.74
C ILE A 314 -12.39 111.17 61.58
N GLY A 315 -11.54 110.48 62.35
CA GLY A 315 -10.52 111.10 63.20
C GLY A 315 -9.13 111.24 62.59
N MET A 316 -8.87 110.64 61.43
CA MET A 316 -7.53 110.60 60.84
C MET A 316 -7.30 111.82 59.92
N PRO A 317 -6.22 112.61 60.15
CA PRO A 317 -5.89 113.72 59.26
C PRO A 317 -5.68 113.22 57.82
N LEU A 318 -6.12 114.02 56.84
CA LEU A 318 -6.11 113.66 55.42
C LEU A 318 -4.74 113.15 54.94
N GLU A 319 -3.66 113.77 55.41
CA GLU A 319 -2.29 113.39 55.08
C GLU A 319 -1.94 111.98 55.58
N GLU A 320 -2.39 111.59 56.77
CA GLU A 320 -2.13 110.26 57.32
C GLU A 320 -2.92 109.19 56.57
N ARG A 321 -4.15 109.49 56.17
CA ARG A 321 -4.94 108.61 55.29
C ARG A 321 -4.26 108.41 53.93
N GLN A 322 -3.76 109.49 53.32
CA GLN A 322 -3.03 109.41 52.06
C GLN A 322 -1.75 108.58 52.19
N LYS A 323 -1.01 108.74 53.29
CA LYS A 323 0.17 107.90 53.59
C LYS A 323 -0.18 106.42 53.66
N LYS A 324 -1.30 106.06 54.31
CA LYS A 324 -1.77 104.65 54.37
C LYS A 324 -2.19 104.11 53.00
N TYR A 325 -2.86 104.91 52.16
CA TYR A 325 -3.17 104.52 50.78
C TYR A 325 -1.91 104.29 49.94
N ASN A 326 -0.95 105.21 50.01
CA ASN A 326 0.34 105.06 49.31
C ASN A 326 1.05 103.79 49.80
N LYS A 327 1.04 103.53 51.12
CA LYS A 327 1.65 102.32 51.68
C LYS A 327 0.95 101.04 51.24
N LEU A 328 -0.39 101.06 51.14
CA LEU A 328 -1.17 99.96 50.62
C LEU A 328 -0.80 99.65 49.15
N GLN A 329 -0.66 100.70 48.33
CA GLN A 329 -0.23 100.56 46.94
C GLN A 329 1.19 100.01 46.80
N GLU A 330 2.12 100.47 47.66
CA GLU A 330 3.46 99.88 47.76
C GLU A 330 3.42 98.38 48.07
N LEU A 331 2.61 97.97 49.05
CA LEU A 331 2.49 96.56 49.43
C LEU A 331 1.88 95.69 48.32
N TYR A 332 0.93 96.21 47.55
CA TYR A 332 0.42 95.52 46.36
C TYR A 332 1.50 95.36 45.29
N ASN A 333 2.28 96.40 45.04
CA ASN A 333 3.40 96.33 44.08
C ASN A 333 4.49 95.36 44.56
N GLU A 334 4.81 95.38 45.86
CA GLU A 334 5.77 94.46 46.46
C GLU A 334 5.28 93.01 46.39
N LYS A 335 3.99 92.77 46.68
CA LYS A 335 3.37 91.44 46.53
C LYS A 335 3.47 90.94 45.09
N ASN A 336 3.09 91.76 44.11
CA ASN A 336 3.19 91.39 42.70
C ASN A 336 4.65 91.07 42.30
N ASN A 337 5.62 91.85 42.79
CA ASN A 337 7.03 91.58 42.55
C ASN A 337 7.49 90.26 43.18
N VAL A 338 7.06 89.95 44.41
CA VAL A 338 7.37 88.67 45.07
C VAL A 338 6.73 87.51 44.33
N GLU A 339 5.48 87.63 43.88
CA GLU A 339 4.80 86.61 43.06
C GLU A 339 5.56 86.35 41.76
N GLN A 340 5.98 87.40 41.05
CA GLN A 340 6.79 87.26 39.83
C GLN A 340 8.16 86.62 40.10
N GLN A 341 8.82 86.98 41.20
CA GLN A 341 10.12 86.39 41.58
C GLN A 341 9.97 84.90 41.94
N VAL A 342 8.94 84.53 42.69
CA VAL A 342 8.64 83.13 43.01
C VAL A 342 8.31 82.37 41.74
N GLN A 343 7.49 82.93 40.85
CA GLN A 343 7.17 82.32 39.56
C GLN A 343 8.41 82.13 38.68
N ALA A 344 9.32 83.10 38.64
CA ALA A 344 10.58 83.03 37.88
C ALA A 344 11.58 82.03 38.49
N ARG A 345 11.72 81.98 39.81
CA ARG A 345 12.58 81.00 40.50
C ARG A 345 12.06 79.58 40.34
N MET A 346 10.75 79.38 40.50
CA MET A 346 10.15 78.08 40.30
C MET A 346 10.20 77.65 38.84
N SER A 347 9.92 78.54 37.88
CA SER A 347 10.01 78.19 36.45
C SER A 347 11.45 77.84 36.02
N SER A 348 12.46 78.53 36.55
CA SER A 348 13.88 78.21 36.30
C SER A 348 14.33 76.91 36.99
N GLN A 349 13.88 76.63 38.21
CA GLN A 349 14.12 75.33 38.86
C GLN A 349 13.44 74.18 38.12
N LEU A 350 12.26 74.43 37.54
CA LEU A 350 11.50 73.43 36.80
C LEU A 350 12.04 73.19 35.38
N SER A 351 12.64 74.20 34.74
CA SER A 351 13.26 74.07 33.42
C SER A 351 14.71 73.54 33.49
N GLY A 352 15.46 73.87 34.54
CA GLY A 352 16.86 73.46 34.72
C GLY A 352 17.09 71.99 35.08
N GLY A 353 16.05 71.26 35.53
CA GLY A 353 16.16 69.85 35.94
C GLY A 353 16.29 68.84 34.80
N SER A 354 16.16 69.25 33.53
CA SER A 354 16.19 68.34 32.37
C SER A 354 17.61 68.11 31.80
N SER A 355 18.56 69.02 32.05
CA SER A 355 19.86 69.01 31.37
C SER A 355 20.96 68.20 32.07
N GLY A 356 20.68 67.61 33.25
CA GLY A 356 21.69 66.92 34.07
C GLY A 356 21.64 65.38 34.03
N LEU A 357 20.64 64.76 33.42
CA LEU A 357 20.58 63.29 33.30
C LEU A 357 21.38 62.83 32.08
N THR A 358 22.69 63.09 32.10
CA THR A 358 23.63 62.47 31.17
C THR A 358 23.56 60.95 31.41
N LEU A 359 23.14 60.23 30.37
CA LEU A 359 23.08 58.77 30.30
C LEU A 359 24.37 58.15 30.86
N LEU A 360 24.33 57.69 32.12
CA LEU A 360 25.37 56.86 32.70
C LEU A 360 25.20 55.44 32.15
N GLY A 361 26.01 55.12 31.15
CA GLY A 361 26.53 53.77 30.92
C GLY A 361 25.61 52.77 30.25
N SER A 362 25.58 52.80 28.92
CA SER A 362 25.49 51.58 28.12
C SER A 362 26.68 50.66 28.48
N ARG A 363 26.47 49.69 29.37
CA ARG A 363 27.42 48.60 29.57
C ARG A 363 27.41 47.70 28.33
N PRO A 364 28.57 47.35 27.75
CA PRO A 364 28.64 46.43 26.63
C PRO A 364 28.19 45.04 27.09
N VAL A 365 27.26 44.44 26.32
CA VAL A 365 26.87 43.03 26.48
C VAL A 365 28.04 42.17 26.01
N PRO A 366 28.59 41.26 26.83
CA PRO A 366 29.64 40.35 26.38
C PRO A 366 29.04 39.30 25.43
N GLY A 367 29.63 39.20 24.24
CA GLY A 367 29.25 38.21 23.23
C GLY A 367 29.44 36.77 23.70
N LYS A 368 28.52 35.91 23.28
CA LYS A 368 28.70 34.47 23.16
C LYS A 368 28.11 34.00 21.85
#